data_AF-A0A9N8HU82-F1
#
_entry.id   AF-A0A9N8HU82-F1
#
_cell.length_a   1.000
_cell.length_b   1.000
_cell.length_c   1.000
_cell.angle_alpha   90.00
_cell.angle_beta   90.00
_cell.angle_gamma   90.00
#
_symmetry.space_group_name_H-M   'P 1'
#
loop_
_entity.id
_entity.type
_entity.pdbx_description
1 polymer ?
#
loop_
_entity_poly.entity_id
_entity_poly.type
_entity_poly.pdbx_seq_one_letter_code
_entity_poly.pdbx_strand_id
1 'polypeptide(L)'
;MSEEKTNERALTAIPYHELGAVHPDQSVVRPTERYYKCGGEKAADLLAMCIGLKTFDLREAGNVEVEPYCSMKLKKKVVPTQKHFCEEIRRRCILEGIIPGPKCGNWERKKCLGWLQAHPLQNSNDRAFVIQEEMKLFDLVMRAHCREAQEEKSENKKEKASPWVTTEPYVRLIECMLDDSIREKFLEMHRLGDREELDARNSEDRPETVYESCARLFNDNDHEVFSRCLPDLHFSFAEVLDCSFEHMPGAITPDEVKRRWGDCRAKLIKIIAKWELSGNGFGQRVEEDEAFGHLGEDELQCGDNRANFLDSQTKEHILYLWHVSDDQEILKNVMSVISESCAASTLACSSVAPSDNASARKRKADERALGFFRAKMSLAMHTMSRAAIWKELRETQEKLFESQLKVMKTKSTNLSELYMGRIRMLEANCTAIQECLDTLDCEDAMKPKKKKKRTKTAVPFQLDIEERHGGWLFVLALRKKKIVLWWWQRCEYSRKSACCLW
;
A
#
# COMPACT_ATOMS: atom_id res chain seq x y z
N MET A 1 -34.15 41.03 13.06
CA MET A 1 -32.70 41.29 12.88
C MET A 1 -32.06 39.94 12.63
N SER A 2 -32.19 39.44 11.41
CA SER A 2 -31.27 39.59 10.27
C SER A 2 -30.37 38.37 10.19
N GLU A 3 -30.71 37.54 9.21
CA GLU A 3 -30.08 36.29 8.77
C GLU A 3 -28.58 36.46 8.50
N GLU A 4 -27.77 35.52 8.97
CA GLU A 4 -26.37 35.40 8.60
C GLU A 4 -26.20 34.17 7.70
N LYS A 5 -26.34 34.40 6.37
CA LYS A 5 -26.06 33.40 5.34
C LYS A 5 -24.56 33.32 5.13
N THR A 6 -23.97 32.19 5.49
CA THR A 6 -22.57 31.85 5.19
C THR A 6 -22.36 31.71 3.68
N ASN A 7 -21.37 32.46 3.22
CA ASN A 7 -20.98 32.72 1.86
C ASN A 7 -20.05 31.60 1.35
N GLU A 8 -20.57 30.68 0.53
CA GLU A 8 -19.74 29.73 -0.23
C GLU A 8 -18.93 30.50 -1.28
N ARG A 9 -17.65 30.74 -0.96
CA ARG A 9 -16.69 31.29 -1.91
C ARG A 9 -16.38 30.26 -2.99
N ALA A 10 -16.80 30.59 -4.20
CA ALA A 10 -16.37 30.00 -5.46
C ALA A 10 -14.84 29.92 -5.55
N LEU A 11 -14.32 28.71 -5.76
CA LEU A 11 -13.00 28.48 -6.33
C LEU A 11 -12.99 29.04 -7.75
N THR A 12 -12.47 30.25 -7.88
CA THR A 12 -12.21 30.90 -9.15
C THR A 12 -11.13 30.13 -9.89
N ALA A 13 -11.49 29.65 -11.08
CA ALA A 13 -10.55 29.09 -12.03
C ALA A 13 -9.48 30.15 -12.36
N ILE A 14 -8.21 29.74 -12.26
CA ILE A 14 -7.07 30.55 -12.68
C ILE A 14 -7.20 30.76 -14.21
N PRO A 15 -7.26 32.01 -14.72
CA PRO A 15 -7.35 32.24 -16.15
C PRO A 15 -5.98 32.00 -16.78
N TYR A 16 -5.91 30.98 -17.64
CA TYR A 16 -4.82 30.76 -18.59
C TYR A 16 -4.84 31.87 -19.66
N HIS A 17 -4.30 33.03 -19.32
CA HIS A 17 -4.18 34.18 -20.22
C HIS A 17 -2.71 34.57 -20.36
N GLU A 18 -1.87 33.69 -20.90
CA GLU A 18 -0.52 34.07 -21.35
C GLU A 18 0.07 33.04 -22.34
N LEU A 19 -0.74 32.53 -23.27
CA LEU A 19 -0.24 31.96 -24.51
C LEU A 19 -0.29 33.07 -25.56
N GLY A 20 0.89 33.48 -26.04
CA GLY A 20 1.07 34.57 -27.00
C GLY A 20 0.04 34.53 -28.13
N ALA A 21 -0.65 35.66 -28.31
CA ALA A 21 -1.65 35.87 -29.34
C ALA A 21 -1.03 35.76 -30.74
N VAL A 22 -1.03 34.55 -31.29
CA VAL A 22 -0.97 34.33 -32.73
C VAL A 22 -2.38 34.59 -33.25
N HIS A 23 -2.58 35.71 -33.94
CA HIS A 23 -3.84 36.02 -34.63
C HIS A 23 -4.22 34.85 -35.55
N PRO A 24 -5.36 34.16 -35.34
CA PRO A 24 -5.80 33.10 -36.21
C PRO A 24 -6.54 33.69 -37.40
N ASP A 25 -6.02 33.47 -38.61
CA ASP A 25 -6.82 33.55 -39.82
C ASP A 25 -7.90 32.45 -39.74
N GLN A 26 -9.17 32.86 -39.66
CA GLN A 26 -10.24 32.15 -38.95
C GLN A 26 -11.04 31.14 -39.80
N SER A 27 -10.61 30.74 -40.99
CA SER A 27 -11.49 29.96 -41.89
C SER A 27 -10.99 28.58 -42.33
N VAL A 28 -9.75 28.19 -42.04
CA VAL A 28 -9.24 26.87 -42.46
C VAL A 28 -9.31 25.87 -41.30
N VAL A 29 -10.36 25.05 -41.29
CA VAL A 29 -10.49 23.91 -40.37
C VAL A 29 -9.24 23.04 -40.49
N ARG A 30 -8.56 22.78 -39.37
CA ARG A 30 -7.29 22.04 -39.34
C ARG A 30 -7.52 20.61 -39.83
N PRO A 31 -6.65 20.05 -40.69
CA PRO A 31 -6.82 18.68 -41.19
C PRO A 31 -6.95 17.63 -40.08
N THR A 32 -6.20 17.78 -38.97
CA THR A 32 -6.27 16.86 -37.83
C THR A 32 -7.58 17.00 -37.07
N GLU A 33 -8.03 18.24 -36.84
CA GLU A 33 -9.32 18.52 -36.21
C GLU A 33 -10.48 17.93 -37.02
N ARG A 34 -10.47 18.14 -38.34
CA ARG A 34 -11.49 17.58 -39.24
C ARG A 34 -11.51 16.05 -39.16
N TYR A 35 -10.34 15.40 -39.19
CA TYR A 35 -10.24 13.95 -39.08
C TYR A 35 -10.81 13.44 -37.75
N TYR A 36 -10.44 14.08 -36.63
CA TYR A 36 -10.91 13.69 -35.30
C TYR A 36 -12.43 13.86 -35.14
N LYS A 37 -12.98 15.00 -35.59
CA LYS A 37 -14.41 15.30 -35.53
C LYS A 37 -15.23 14.38 -36.43
N CYS A 38 -14.79 14.16 -37.67
CA CYS A 38 -15.47 13.23 -38.59
C CYS A 38 -15.38 11.77 -38.14
N GLY A 39 -14.36 11.41 -37.36
CA GLY A 39 -14.18 10.08 -36.77
C GLY A 39 -15.10 9.78 -35.58
N GLY A 40 -15.90 10.75 -35.13
CA GLY A 40 -16.78 10.64 -33.97
C GLY A 40 -16.06 10.81 -32.63
N GLU A 41 -14.94 11.55 -32.61
CA GLU A 41 -14.26 12.00 -31.38
C GLU A 41 -13.88 10.85 -30.43
N LYS A 42 -13.43 9.73 -30.99
CA LYS A 42 -13.08 8.55 -30.19
C LYS A 42 -11.76 8.79 -29.44
N ALA A 43 -11.76 8.56 -28.14
CA ALA A 43 -10.57 8.68 -27.29
C ALA A 43 -9.38 7.85 -27.80
N ALA A 44 -9.63 6.65 -28.34
CA ALA A 44 -8.58 5.81 -28.92
C ALA A 44 -7.89 6.47 -30.12
N ASP A 45 -8.62 7.19 -30.97
CA ASP A 45 -8.05 7.92 -32.10
C ASP A 45 -7.21 9.11 -31.61
N LEU A 46 -7.73 9.87 -30.64
CA LEU A 46 -7.03 10.99 -30.03
C LEU A 46 -5.70 10.54 -29.39
N LEU A 47 -5.74 9.48 -28.58
CA LEU A 47 -4.54 8.97 -27.90
C LEU A 47 -3.54 8.36 -28.89
N ALA A 48 -3.99 7.82 -30.02
CA ALA A 48 -3.09 7.43 -31.11
C ALA A 48 -2.40 8.65 -31.75
N MET A 49 -3.13 9.75 -31.98
CA MET A 49 -2.58 11.01 -32.50
C MET A 49 -1.53 11.63 -31.56
N CYS A 50 -1.64 11.40 -30.25
CA CYS A 50 -0.72 11.94 -29.25
C CYS A 50 0.67 11.30 -29.25
N ILE A 51 0.85 10.13 -29.87
CA ILE A 51 2.12 9.39 -29.78
C ILE A 51 3.26 10.18 -30.42
N GLY A 52 4.35 10.33 -29.65
CA GLY A 52 5.53 11.11 -30.03
C GLY A 52 5.44 12.59 -29.63
N LEU A 53 4.30 13.03 -29.08
CA LEU A 53 4.13 14.39 -28.57
C LEU A 53 4.44 14.44 -27.07
N LYS A 54 4.97 15.59 -26.64
CA LYS A 54 5.13 15.95 -25.22
C LYS A 54 4.25 17.15 -24.90
N THR A 55 3.59 17.10 -23.74
CA THR A 55 2.89 18.23 -23.14
C THR A 55 3.88 19.28 -22.63
N PHE A 56 3.38 20.41 -22.14
CA PHE A 56 4.19 21.47 -21.54
C PHE A 56 4.96 20.98 -20.29
N ASP A 57 4.36 20.08 -19.51
CA ASP A 57 4.99 19.43 -18.34
C ASP A 57 6.01 18.33 -18.70
N LEU A 58 6.42 18.23 -19.96
CA LEU A 58 7.30 17.19 -20.49
C LEU A 58 6.74 15.76 -20.40
N ARG A 59 5.47 15.59 -20.00
CA ARG A 59 4.75 14.31 -20.01
C ARG A 59 4.56 13.85 -21.46
N GLU A 60 4.72 12.54 -21.68
CA GLU A 60 4.35 11.93 -22.96
C GLU A 60 2.82 11.94 -23.11
N ALA A 61 2.33 12.71 -24.08
CA ALA A 61 0.90 12.82 -24.32
C ALA A 61 0.33 11.47 -24.78
N GLY A 62 -0.84 11.10 -24.26
CA GLY A 62 -1.52 9.86 -24.60
C GLY A 62 -0.84 8.57 -24.15
N ASN A 63 0.08 8.62 -23.19
CA ASN A 63 0.65 7.42 -22.58
C ASN A 63 -0.37 6.72 -21.68
N VAL A 64 -0.97 5.65 -22.20
CA VAL A 64 -2.03 4.86 -21.52
C VAL A 64 -1.54 4.05 -20.31
N GLU A 65 -0.22 3.94 -20.10
CA GLU A 65 0.36 3.24 -18.95
C GLU A 65 0.51 4.14 -17.72
N VAL A 66 0.20 5.44 -17.85
CA VAL A 66 0.29 6.44 -16.78
C VAL A 66 -1.12 6.86 -16.33
N GLU A 67 -1.25 7.32 -15.09
CA GLU A 67 -2.49 7.89 -14.58
C GLU A 67 -2.93 9.14 -15.37
N PRO A 68 -4.23 9.35 -15.59
CA PRO A 68 -5.35 8.55 -15.08
C PRO A 68 -5.69 7.31 -15.92
N TYR A 69 -5.07 7.14 -17.09
CA TYR A 69 -5.51 6.15 -18.07
C TYR A 69 -5.30 4.70 -17.60
N CYS A 70 -4.24 4.46 -16.82
CA CYS A 70 -3.93 3.13 -16.32
C CYS A 70 -4.93 2.62 -15.26
N SER A 71 -5.74 3.48 -14.64
CA SER A 71 -6.73 3.09 -13.63
C SER A 71 -8.18 3.11 -14.12
N MET A 72 -8.41 3.50 -15.38
CA MET A 72 -9.77 3.53 -15.95
C MET A 72 -10.41 2.13 -16.03
N LYS A 73 -11.68 2.02 -15.60
CA LYS A 73 -12.48 0.78 -15.68
C LYS A 73 -12.71 0.30 -17.13
N LEU A 74 -12.88 1.23 -18.08
CA LEU A 74 -13.21 0.95 -19.48
C LEU A 74 -12.00 1.06 -20.44
N LYS A 75 -10.84 0.49 -20.07
CA LYS A 75 -9.60 0.55 -20.89
C LYS A 75 -9.80 0.18 -22.35
N LYS A 76 -10.68 -0.79 -22.65
CA LYS A 76 -10.93 -1.27 -24.02
C LYS A 76 -11.45 -0.18 -24.97
N LYS A 77 -12.12 0.87 -24.47
CA LYS A 77 -12.66 1.98 -25.28
C LYS A 77 -11.65 3.10 -25.51
N VAL A 78 -10.63 3.19 -24.65
CA VAL A 78 -9.68 4.30 -24.61
C VAL A 78 -8.33 3.90 -25.16
N VAL A 79 -7.88 2.66 -24.90
CA VAL A 79 -6.58 2.16 -25.35
C VAL A 79 -6.59 1.96 -26.87
N PRO A 80 -5.71 2.65 -27.62
CA PRO A 80 -5.68 2.49 -29.06
C PRO A 80 -5.22 1.08 -29.46
N THR A 81 -5.96 0.48 -30.38
CA THR A 81 -5.62 -0.80 -31.01
C THR A 81 -4.64 -0.63 -32.18
N GLN A 82 -4.10 -1.73 -32.68
CA GLN A 82 -3.22 -1.74 -33.87
C GLN A 82 -3.84 -1.02 -35.07
N LYS A 83 -5.16 -1.17 -35.28
CA LYS A 83 -5.88 -0.51 -36.38
C LYS A 83 -5.78 1.01 -36.29
N HIS A 84 -6.01 1.57 -35.10
CA HIS A 84 -5.91 3.01 -34.87
C HIS A 84 -4.48 3.53 -35.12
N PHE A 85 -3.44 2.80 -34.69
CA PHE A 85 -2.05 3.18 -34.99
C PHE A 85 -1.76 3.16 -36.49
N CYS A 86 -2.22 2.14 -37.22
CA CYS A 86 -2.01 2.04 -38.66
C CYS A 86 -2.74 3.16 -39.42
N GLU A 87 -3.94 3.52 -38.99
CA GLU A 87 -4.71 4.65 -39.55
C GLU A 87 -4.01 5.98 -39.28
N GLU A 88 -3.50 6.19 -38.07
CA GLU A 88 -2.73 7.39 -37.73
C GLU A 88 -1.42 7.50 -38.53
N ILE A 89 -0.70 6.40 -38.73
CA ILE A 89 0.50 6.37 -39.59
C ILE A 89 0.16 6.82 -41.01
N ARG A 90 -0.93 6.29 -41.60
CA ARG A 90 -1.36 6.68 -42.96
C ARG A 90 -1.73 8.16 -43.00
N ARG A 91 -2.44 8.65 -41.97
CA ARG A 91 -2.82 10.06 -41.86
C ARG A 91 -1.60 10.98 -41.82
N ARG A 92 -0.60 10.68 -40.99
CA ARG A 92 0.65 11.45 -40.93
C ARG A 92 1.41 11.43 -42.26
N CYS A 93 1.49 10.28 -42.93
CA CYS A 93 2.13 10.18 -44.25
C CYS A 93 1.44 11.06 -45.30
N ILE A 94 0.10 11.14 -45.29
CA ILE A 94 -0.66 12.01 -46.20
C ILE A 94 -0.37 13.48 -45.90
N LEU A 95 -0.36 13.88 -44.62
CA LEU A 95 -0.08 15.25 -44.21
C LEU A 95 1.36 15.70 -44.51
N GLU A 96 2.32 14.79 -44.41
CA GLU A 96 3.74 15.04 -44.66
C GLU A 96 4.15 14.81 -46.12
N GLY A 97 3.23 14.36 -46.98
CA GLY A 97 3.53 14.09 -48.40
C GLY A 97 4.45 12.88 -48.64
N ILE A 98 4.51 11.93 -47.70
CA ILE A 98 5.33 10.73 -47.80
C ILE A 98 4.65 9.72 -48.74
N ILE A 99 5.08 9.71 -50.01
CA ILE A 99 4.58 8.81 -51.06
C ILE A 99 5.75 8.02 -51.66
N PRO A 100 5.72 6.67 -51.67
CA PRO A 100 4.68 5.81 -51.09
C PRO A 100 4.81 5.70 -49.57
N GLY A 101 3.68 5.80 -48.86
CA GLY A 101 3.63 5.56 -47.42
C GLY A 101 3.95 4.10 -47.04
N PRO A 102 4.34 3.84 -45.78
CA PRO A 102 4.65 2.49 -45.32
C PRO A 102 3.43 1.57 -45.34
N LYS A 103 3.63 0.32 -45.78
CA LYS A 103 2.62 -0.75 -45.72
C LYS A 103 2.45 -1.27 -44.29
N CYS A 104 1.71 -0.54 -43.46
CA CYS A 104 1.56 -0.79 -42.02
C CYS A 104 0.48 -1.81 -41.63
N GLY A 105 -0.32 -2.32 -42.57
CA GLY A 105 -1.48 -3.18 -42.26
C GLY A 105 -1.19 -4.40 -41.37
N ASN A 106 -0.01 -5.01 -41.52
CA ASN A 106 0.42 -6.19 -40.76
C ASN A 106 1.51 -5.88 -39.72
N TRP A 107 1.76 -4.61 -39.39
CA TRP A 107 2.82 -4.26 -38.44
C TRP A 107 2.38 -4.55 -37.00
N GLU A 108 3.21 -5.26 -36.25
CA GLU A 108 3.01 -5.42 -34.81
C GLU A 108 2.94 -4.05 -34.10
N ARG A 109 2.18 -3.99 -32.99
CA ARG A 109 1.99 -2.78 -32.18
C ARG A 109 3.30 -2.05 -31.87
N LYS A 110 4.35 -2.78 -31.47
CA LYS A 110 5.66 -2.20 -31.12
C LYS A 110 6.30 -1.46 -32.30
N LYS A 111 6.16 -1.99 -33.51
CA LYS A 111 6.68 -1.37 -34.74
C LYS A 111 5.90 -0.09 -35.09
N CYS A 112 4.57 -0.12 -34.93
CA CYS A 112 3.75 1.09 -35.13
C CYS A 112 4.10 2.20 -34.15
N LEU A 113 4.23 1.88 -32.85
CA LEU A 113 4.62 2.85 -31.82
C LEU A 113 6.00 3.46 -32.11
N GLY A 114 6.99 2.64 -32.45
CA GLY A 114 8.33 3.12 -32.77
C GLY A 114 8.36 4.04 -33.98
N TRP A 115 7.53 3.77 -35.00
CA TRP A 115 7.40 4.66 -36.16
C TRP A 115 6.73 5.99 -35.79
N LEU A 116 5.61 5.95 -35.04
CA LEU A 116 4.89 7.15 -34.62
C LEU A 116 5.71 8.05 -33.69
N GLN A 117 6.55 7.46 -32.83
CA GLN A 117 7.48 8.21 -31.99
C GLN A 117 8.59 8.89 -32.81
N ALA A 118 9.07 8.24 -33.87
CA ALA A 118 10.09 8.80 -34.75
C ALA A 118 9.56 9.88 -35.72
N HIS A 119 8.25 9.91 -35.96
CA HIS A 119 7.59 10.86 -36.87
C HIS A 119 6.46 11.60 -36.14
N PRO A 120 6.77 12.45 -35.13
CA PRO A 120 5.77 13.24 -34.42
C PRO A 120 5.13 14.29 -35.36
N LEU A 121 3.92 14.76 -35.03
CA LEU A 121 3.24 15.81 -35.82
C LEU A 121 4.11 17.07 -35.89
N GLN A 122 4.48 17.47 -37.10
CA GLN A 122 5.33 18.64 -37.36
C GLN A 122 4.55 19.96 -37.33
N ASN A 123 3.28 19.95 -37.75
CA ASN A 123 2.46 21.16 -37.78
C ASN A 123 2.12 21.62 -36.36
N SER A 124 2.59 22.82 -36.00
CA SER A 124 2.38 23.44 -34.68
C SER A 124 0.89 23.56 -34.32
N ASN A 125 0.05 23.91 -35.29
CA ASN A 125 -1.39 24.09 -35.06
C ASN A 125 -2.11 22.77 -34.78
N ASP A 126 -1.76 21.71 -35.51
CA ASP A 126 -2.32 20.37 -35.27
C ASP A 126 -1.83 19.80 -33.94
N ARG A 127 -0.54 20.00 -33.61
CA ARG A 127 0.04 19.61 -32.32
C ARG A 127 -0.68 20.29 -31.15
N ALA A 128 -0.88 21.61 -31.24
CA ALA A 128 -1.57 22.36 -30.19
C ALA A 128 -3.00 21.85 -29.99
N PHE A 129 -3.73 21.56 -31.08
CA PHE A 129 -5.07 20.99 -31.02
C PHE A 129 -5.09 19.63 -30.34
N VAL A 130 -4.23 18.68 -30.77
CA VAL A 130 -4.19 17.32 -30.21
C VAL A 130 -3.84 17.33 -28.72
N ILE A 131 -2.86 18.17 -28.31
CA ILE A 131 -2.50 18.31 -26.89
C ILE A 131 -3.66 18.90 -26.09
N GLN A 132 -4.33 19.92 -26.61
CA GLN A 132 -5.47 20.54 -25.93
C GLN A 132 -6.64 19.57 -25.73
N GLU A 133 -6.97 18.78 -26.75
CA GLU A 133 -8.02 17.76 -26.64
C GLU A 133 -7.61 16.62 -25.70
N GLU A 134 -6.35 16.19 -25.71
CA GLU A 134 -5.85 15.18 -24.76
C GLU A 134 -5.92 15.67 -23.32
N MET A 135 -5.60 16.94 -23.06
CA MET A 135 -5.75 17.55 -21.75
C MET A 135 -7.21 17.58 -21.29
N LYS A 136 -8.16 17.92 -22.17
CA LYS A 136 -9.59 17.87 -21.83
C LYS A 136 -10.02 16.45 -21.42
N LEU A 137 -9.56 15.45 -22.16
CA LEU A 137 -9.80 14.05 -21.83
C LEU A 137 -9.14 13.67 -20.49
N PHE A 138 -7.89 14.06 -20.28
CA PHE A 138 -7.15 13.83 -19.02
C PHE A 138 -7.91 14.39 -17.82
N ASP A 139 -8.32 15.66 -17.88
CA ASP A 139 -9.05 16.35 -16.81
C ASP A 139 -10.42 15.74 -16.55
N LEU A 140 -11.11 15.27 -17.60
CA LEU A 140 -12.39 14.58 -17.46
C LEU A 140 -12.22 13.27 -16.68
N VAL A 141 -11.22 12.48 -17.02
CA VAL A 141 -10.96 11.18 -16.37
C VAL A 141 -10.46 11.39 -14.94
N MET A 142 -9.56 12.35 -14.70
CA MET A 142 -9.11 12.70 -13.34
C MET A 142 -10.27 13.11 -12.43
N ARG A 143 -11.21 13.93 -12.93
CA ARG A 143 -12.40 14.34 -12.17
C ARG A 143 -13.32 13.15 -11.86
N ALA A 144 -13.50 12.21 -12.79
CA ALA A 144 -14.26 11.00 -12.54
C ALA A 144 -13.63 10.15 -11.42
N HIS A 145 -12.31 9.94 -11.46
CA HIS A 145 -11.60 9.23 -10.39
C HIS A 145 -11.73 9.92 -9.03
N CYS A 146 -11.64 11.25 -8.98
CA CYS A 146 -11.80 11.99 -7.74
C CYS A 146 -13.21 11.83 -7.15
N ARG A 147 -14.25 11.80 -7.99
CA ARG A 147 -15.64 11.58 -7.55
C ARG A 147 -15.84 10.17 -7.01
N GLU A 148 -15.38 9.14 -7.73
CA GLU A 148 -15.48 7.75 -7.26
C GLU A 148 -14.78 7.59 -5.90
N ALA A 149 -13.59 8.17 -5.73
CA ALA A 149 -12.87 8.12 -4.46
C ALA A 149 -13.56 8.92 -3.33
N GLN A 150 -14.35 9.95 -3.65
CA GLN A 150 -15.14 10.70 -2.68
C GLN A 150 -16.41 9.94 -2.29
N GLU A 151 -17.07 9.32 -3.27
CA GLU A 151 -18.27 8.48 -3.07
C GLU A 151 -17.92 7.28 -2.18
N GLU A 152 -16.85 6.56 -2.49
CA GLU A 152 -16.33 5.46 -1.64
C GLU A 152 -16.01 5.92 -0.22
N LYS A 153 -15.47 7.14 -0.06
CA LYS A 153 -15.22 7.72 1.27
C LYS A 153 -16.51 8.09 1.99
N SER A 154 -17.53 8.56 1.26
CA SER A 154 -18.81 9.01 1.82
C SER A 154 -19.72 7.85 2.20
N GLU A 155 -19.75 6.77 1.41
CA GLU A 155 -20.44 5.52 1.74
C GLU A 155 -19.82 4.89 2.98
N ASN A 156 -18.48 4.82 3.03
CA ASN A 156 -17.75 4.42 4.24
C ASN A 156 -17.92 5.37 5.44
N LYS A 157 -18.49 6.57 5.26
CA LYS A 157 -18.73 7.54 6.33
C LYS A 157 -20.17 7.54 6.81
N LYS A 158 -21.14 7.17 5.95
CA LYS A 158 -22.56 7.04 6.32
C LYS A 158 -22.85 5.80 7.19
N GLU A 159 -21.98 4.79 7.17
CA GLU A 159 -22.09 3.59 8.02
C GLU A 159 -21.18 3.60 9.25
N LYS A 160 -20.32 4.61 9.42
CA LYS A 160 -19.51 4.71 10.64
C LYS A 160 -20.38 5.28 11.75
N ALA A 161 -21.02 4.37 12.48
CA ALA A 161 -21.40 4.58 13.88
C ALA A 161 -20.33 5.42 14.58
N SER A 162 -20.77 6.31 15.48
CA SER A 162 -19.89 7.22 16.21
C SER A 162 -18.65 6.46 16.72
N PRO A 163 -17.44 7.02 16.62
CA PRO A 163 -16.24 6.25 16.98
C PRO A 163 -16.37 5.76 18.43
N TRP A 164 -16.05 4.48 18.67
CA TRP A 164 -16.03 3.86 20.01
C TRP A 164 -14.86 4.45 20.82
N VAL A 165 -15.02 5.71 21.23
CA VAL A 165 -14.01 6.52 21.92
C VAL A 165 -14.10 6.32 23.42
N THR A 166 -15.29 6.13 23.95
CA THR A 166 -15.49 5.95 25.39
C THR A 166 -15.42 4.46 25.78
N THR A 167 -15.47 4.18 27.08
CA THR A 167 -15.22 2.85 27.65
C THR A 167 -16.50 2.00 27.71
N GLU A 168 -17.65 2.64 27.87
CA GLU A 168 -18.99 2.04 28.02
C GLU A 168 -19.37 1.11 26.86
N PRO A 169 -19.11 1.45 25.57
CA PRO A 169 -19.43 0.54 24.47
C PRO A 169 -18.63 -0.78 24.53
N TYR A 170 -17.39 -0.73 24.98
CA TYR A 170 -16.58 -1.93 25.16
C TYR A 170 -17.06 -2.72 26.37
N VAL A 171 -17.44 -2.06 27.47
CA VAL A 171 -17.99 -2.72 28.65
C VAL A 171 -19.32 -3.41 28.32
N ARG A 172 -20.24 -2.74 27.60
CA ARG A 172 -21.48 -3.37 27.10
C ARG A 172 -21.17 -4.60 26.26
N LEU A 173 -20.22 -4.49 25.32
CA LEU A 173 -19.80 -5.61 24.49
C LEU A 173 -19.27 -6.79 25.31
N ILE A 174 -18.46 -6.50 26.35
CA ILE A 174 -17.90 -7.52 27.24
C ILE A 174 -19.01 -8.19 28.04
N GLU A 175 -19.91 -7.44 28.67
CA GLU A 175 -21.05 -7.99 29.41
C GLU A 175 -21.97 -8.83 28.51
N CYS A 176 -22.31 -8.36 27.31
CA CYS A 176 -23.10 -9.16 26.36
C CYS A 176 -22.38 -10.45 25.93
N MET A 177 -21.04 -10.46 25.82
CA MET A 177 -20.28 -11.69 25.52
C MET A 177 -20.25 -12.66 26.72
N LEU A 178 -20.46 -12.16 27.93
CA LEU A 178 -20.45 -12.92 29.19
C LEU A 178 -21.83 -13.37 29.66
N ASP A 179 -22.89 -12.85 29.06
CA ASP A 179 -24.25 -13.33 29.24
C ASP A 179 -24.28 -14.86 29.14
N ASP A 180 -24.98 -15.52 30.07
CA ASP A 180 -24.94 -16.97 30.24
C ASP A 180 -25.21 -17.71 28.91
N SER A 181 -26.18 -17.22 28.12
CA SER A 181 -26.58 -17.84 26.86
C SER A 181 -25.51 -17.74 25.75
N ILE A 182 -24.70 -16.68 25.79
CA ILE A 182 -23.62 -16.44 24.81
C ILE A 182 -22.32 -17.08 25.31
N ARG A 183 -22.08 -17.06 26.62
CA ARG A 183 -20.93 -17.68 27.28
C ARG A 183 -20.90 -19.18 27.03
N GLU A 184 -22.03 -19.88 27.15
CA GLU A 184 -22.13 -21.30 26.81
C GLU A 184 -21.71 -21.56 25.36
N LYS A 185 -22.27 -20.80 24.41
CA LYS A 185 -21.88 -20.89 22.98
C LYS A 185 -20.41 -20.56 22.74
N PHE A 186 -19.85 -19.62 23.50
CA PHE A 186 -18.45 -19.22 23.40
C PHE A 186 -17.51 -20.35 23.87
N LEU A 187 -17.87 -21.06 24.94
CA LEU A 187 -17.14 -22.24 25.40
C LEU A 187 -17.19 -23.38 24.38
N GLU A 188 -18.32 -23.55 23.70
CA GLU A 188 -18.50 -24.56 22.65
C GLU A 188 -17.93 -24.16 21.28
N MET A 189 -17.56 -22.89 21.07
CA MET A 189 -17.12 -22.38 19.76
C MET A 189 -15.93 -23.14 19.16
N HIS A 190 -15.08 -23.72 20.02
CA HIS A 190 -13.92 -24.52 19.61
C HIS A 190 -14.18 -26.03 19.53
N ARG A 191 -15.41 -26.47 19.80
CA ARG A 191 -15.83 -27.85 19.59
C ARG A 191 -15.68 -28.20 18.11
N LEU A 192 -15.06 -29.34 17.83
CA LEU A 192 -15.01 -29.87 16.48
C LEU A 192 -16.43 -30.31 16.10
N GLY A 193 -16.97 -29.70 15.04
CA GLY A 193 -18.27 -30.08 14.53
C GLY A 193 -18.23 -31.42 13.80
N ASP A 194 -19.30 -32.18 13.91
CA ASP A 194 -19.47 -33.40 13.13
C ASP A 194 -19.65 -33.07 11.65
N ARG A 195 -19.50 -34.08 10.77
CA ARG A 195 -19.57 -33.86 9.31
C ARG A 195 -20.90 -33.22 8.90
N GLU A 196 -22.00 -33.65 9.50
CA GLU A 196 -23.35 -33.13 9.25
C GLU A 196 -23.47 -31.65 9.67
N GLU A 197 -22.91 -31.29 10.83
CA GLU A 197 -22.88 -29.90 11.32
C GLU A 197 -22.04 -29.01 10.39
N LEU A 198 -20.91 -29.52 9.88
CA LEU A 198 -20.06 -28.80 8.93
C LEU A 198 -20.73 -28.62 7.57
N ASP A 199 -21.44 -29.63 7.08
CA ASP A 199 -22.18 -29.56 5.82
C ASP A 199 -23.41 -28.63 5.92
N ALA A 200 -24.03 -28.54 7.11
CA ALA A 200 -25.12 -27.62 7.42
C ALA A 200 -24.67 -26.17 7.68
N ARG A 201 -23.36 -25.87 7.70
CA ARG A 201 -22.86 -24.52 8.05
C ARG A 201 -23.33 -23.40 7.12
N ASN A 202 -23.72 -23.73 5.88
CA ASN A 202 -24.26 -22.77 4.92
C ASN A 202 -25.79 -22.86 4.78
N SER A 203 -26.47 -23.65 5.61
CA SER A 203 -27.93 -23.68 5.61
C SER A 203 -28.50 -22.44 6.29
N GLU A 204 -29.73 -22.11 5.93
CA GLU A 204 -30.50 -21.05 6.62
C GLU A 204 -30.85 -21.48 8.05
N ASP A 205 -30.98 -22.79 8.29
CA ASP A 205 -31.31 -23.39 9.59
C ASP A 205 -30.10 -23.56 10.53
N ARG A 206 -28.93 -22.99 10.20
CA ARG A 206 -27.75 -23.10 11.06
C ARG A 206 -27.99 -22.39 12.39
N PRO A 207 -27.41 -22.88 13.51
CA PRO A 207 -27.47 -22.15 14.76
C PRO A 207 -26.78 -20.78 14.63
N GLU A 208 -27.31 -19.79 15.36
CA GLU A 208 -26.67 -18.48 15.49
C GLU A 208 -25.27 -18.65 16.07
N THR A 209 -24.30 -17.99 15.44
CA THR A 209 -22.95 -17.90 15.98
C THR A 209 -22.93 -17.04 17.25
N VAL A 210 -21.89 -17.21 18.07
CA VAL A 210 -21.63 -16.39 19.26
C VAL A 210 -21.72 -14.89 18.94
N TYR A 211 -21.15 -14.47 17.81
CA TYR A 211 -21.12 -13.07 17.40
C TYR A 211 -22.48 -12.54 16.93
N GLU A 212 -23.33 -13.40 16.35
CA GLU A 212 -24.70 -13.06 15.97
C GLU A 212 -25.59 -12.88 17.20
N SER A 213 -25.53 -13.83 18.14
CA SER A 213 -26.27 -13.74 19.40
C SER A 213 -25.80 -12.53 20.24
N CYS A 214 -24.49 -12.26 20.28
CA CYS A 214 -23.95 -11.07 20.94
C CYS A 214 -24.38 -9.77 20.25
N ALA A 215 -24.34 -9.68 18.92
CA ALA A 215 -24.82 -8.50 18.21
C ALA A 215 -26.32 -8.25 18.46
N ARG A 216 -27.12 -9.32 18.49
CA ARG A 216 -28.55 -9.25 18.83
C ARG A 216 -28.76 -8.70 20.24
N LEU A 217 -28.07 -9.23 21.24
CA LEU A 217 -28.19 -8.79 22.63
C LEU A 217 -27.64 -7.37 22.85
N PHE A 218 -26.52 -7.02 22.21
CA PHE A 218 -25.94 -5.68 22.29
C PHE A 218 -26.90 -4.62 21.76
N ASN A 219 -27.59 -4.92 20.65
CA ASN A 219 -28.54 -4.01 19.99
C ASN A 219 -29.95 -4.02 20.61
N ASP A 220 -30.19 -4.85 21.63
CA ASP A 220 -31.45 -4.88 22.33
C ASP A 220 -31.57 -3.66 23.24
N ASN A 221 -32.56 -2.80 22.96
CA ASN A 221 -32.78 -1.56 23.71
C ASN A 221 -33.38 -1.82 25.10
N ASP A 222 -34.07 -2.96 25.27
CA ASP A 222 -34.68 -3.35 26.54
C ASP A 222 -33.65 -4.08 27.44
N HIS A 223 -32.46 -4.38 26.92
CA HIS A 223 -31.38 -4.99 27.67
C HIS A 223 -30.55 -3.93 28.41
N GLU A 224 -30.90 -3.74 29.68
CA GLU A 224 -30.15 -2.92 30.64
C GLU A 224 -28.84 -3.62 31.03
N VAL A 225 -27.73 -2.94 30.80
CA VAL A 225 -26.38 -3.46 31.08
C VAL A 225 -25.66 -2.48 31.98
N PHE A 226 -25.11 -2.98 33.08
CA PHE A 226 -24.34 -2.21 34.04
C PHE A 226 -22.98 -2.85 34.25
N SER A 227 -21.93 -2.04 34.40
CA SER A 227 -20.63 -2.57 34.80
C SER A 227 -20.63 -2.99 36.27
N ARG A 228 -19.70 -3.87 36.63
CA ARG A 228 -19.34 -4.13 38.02
C ARG A 228 -18.59 -2.93 38.59
N CYS A 229 -18.77 -2.71 39.90
CA CYS A 229 -18.01 -1.73 40.65
C CYS A 229 -16.69 -2.37 41.11
N LEU A 230 -15.57 -1.90 40.57
CA LEU A 230 -14.21 -2.43 40.76
C LEU A 230 -13.22 -1.30 41.09
N PRO A 231 -13.35 -0.64 42.26
CA PRO A 231 -12.54 0.52 42.62
C PRO A 231 -11.04 0.21 42.72
N ASP A 232 -10.68 -1.02 43.07
CA ASP A 232 -9.28 -1.44 43.19
C ASP A 232 -8.63 -1.77 41.83
N LEU A 233 -9.42 -1.92 40.76
CA LEU A 233 -8.92 -2.29 39.42
C LEU A 233 -8.46 -1.07 38.62
N HIS A 234 -9.32 -0.04 38.54
CA HIS A 234 -9.07 1.20 37.81
C HIS A 234 -10.10 2.27 38.20
N PHE A 235 -9.71 3.55 38.25
CA PHE A 235 -10.60 4.64 38.66
C PHE A 235 -11.88 4.74 37.80
N SER A 236 -11.81 4.39 36.51
CA SER A 236 -12.98 4.37 35.61
C SER A 236 -14.06 3.37 36.02
N PHE A 237 -13.73 2.39 36.88
CA PHE A 237 -14.68 1.38 37.38
C PHE A 237 -14.93 1.55 38.88
N ALA A 238 -14.53 2.67 39.48
CA ALA A 238 -14.82 2.98 40.88
C ALA A 238 -16.33 3.14 41.16
N GLU A 239 -17.10 3.44 40.11
CA GLU A 239 -18.55 3.48 40.12
C GLU A 239 -19.11 2.54 39.05
N VAL A 240 -20.38 2.16 39.20
CA VAL A 240 -21.10 1.37 38.20
C VAL A 240 -21.36 2.23 36.96
N LEU A 241 -20.90 1.78 35.80
CA LEU A 241 -21.15 2.43 34.51
C LEU A 241 -22.49 1.96 33.93
N ASP A 242 -23.38 2.90 33.64
CA ASP A 242 -24.59 2.65 32.87
C ASP A 242 -24.23 2.46 31.39
N CYS A 243 -24.35 1.21 30.95
CA CYS A 243 -24.01 0.78 29.59
C CYS A 243 -25.28 0.54 28.75
N SER A 244 -26.38 1.25 29.02
CA SER A 244 -27.62 1.18 28.23
C SER A 244 -27.41 1.54 26.75
N PHE A 245 -28.24 0.96 25.86
CA PHE A 245 -28.07 1.11 24.41
C PHE A 245 -28.20 2.57 23.94
N GLU A 246 -28.97 3.41 24.64
CA GLU A 246 -29.12 4.84 24.34
C GLU A 246 -27.78 5.61 24.39
N HIS A 247 -26.83 5.15 25.19
CA HIS A 247 -25.49 5.72 25.31
C HIS A 247 -24.51 5.15 24.27
N MET A 248 -24.93 4.17 23.46
CA MET A 248 -24.06 3.51 22.50
C MET A 248 -23.92 4.34 21.21
N PRO A 249 -22.78 4.26 20.54
CA PRO A 249 -22.52 4.97 19.29
C PRO A 249 -23.37 4.53 18.08
N GLY A 250 -24.25 3.55 18.27
CA GLY A 250 -25.12 2.95 17.26
C GLY A 250 -25.14 1.42 17.35
N ALA A 251 -25.97 0.80 16.52
CA ALA A 251 -26.06 -0.65 16.39
C ALA A 251 -24.75 -1.26 15.87
N ILE A 252 -24.45 -2.49 16.29
CA ILE A 252 -23.27 -3.25 15.89
C ILE A 252 -23.66 -4.44 15.01
N THR A 253 -22.85 -4.78 14.02
CA THR A 253 -23.02 -6.01 13.22
C THR A 253 -22.21 -7.19 13.82
N PRO A 254 -22.55 -8.44 13.49
CA PRO A 254 -21.78 -9.61 13.97
C PRO A 254 -20.29 -9.56 13.60
N ASP A 255 -19.96 -9.05 12.41
CA ASP A 255 -18.56 -8.87 11.99
C ASP A 255 -17.84 -7.80 12.81
N GLU A 256 -18.54 -6.75 13.23
CA GLU A 256 -17.99 -5.74 14.11
C GLU A 256 -17.77 -6.27 15.53
N VAL A 257 -18.70 -7.08 16.08
CA VAL A 257 -18.52 -7.80 17.34
C VAL A 257 -17.26 -8.65 17.26
N LYS A 258 -17.14 -9.49 16.23
CA LYS A 258 -15.99 -10.37 16.02
C LYS A 258 -14.67 -9.60 15.93
N ARG A 259 -14.64 -8.50 15.17
CA ARG A 259 -13.45 -7.65 15.02
C ARG A 259 -13.08 -7.02 16.37
N ARG A 260 -14.02 -6.36 17.05
CA ARG A 260 -13.76 -5.65 18.31
C ARG A 260 -13.38 -6.61 19.44
N TRP A 261 -14.07 -7.74 19.56
CA TRP A 261 -13.72 -8.79 20.51
C TRP A 261 -12.32 -9.35 20.25
N GLY A 262 -11.99 -9.61 18.98
CA GLY A 262 -10.65 -10.02 18.57
C GLY A 262 -9.56 -9.01 18.95
N ASP A 263 -9.83 -7.71 18.76
CA ASP A 263 -8.91 -6.63 19.14
C ASP A 263 -8.73 -6.56 20.68
N CYS A 264 -9.81 -6.64 21.45
CA CYS A 264 -9.75 -6.67 22.92
C CYS A 264 -8.93 -7.87 23.40
N ARG A 265 -9.21 -9.05 22.85
CA ARG A 265 -8.50 -10.29 23.14
C ARG A 265 -7.00 -10.19 22.82
N ALA A 266 -6.65 -9.67 21.65
CA ALA A 266 -5.25 -9.52 21.25
C ALA A 266 -4.48 -8.56 22.17
N LYS A 267 -5.14 -7.48 22.65
CA LYS A 267 -4.58 -6.56 23.64
C LYS A 267 -4.42 -7.22 25.00
N LEU A 268 -5.42 -7.97 25.45
CA LEU A 268 -5.39 -8.70 26.72
C LEU A 268 -4.22 -9.68 26.78
N ILE A 269 -4.01 -10.49 25.73
CA ILE A 269 -2.89 -11.45 25.65
C ILE A 269 -1.54 -10.74 25.83
N LYS A 270 -1.36 -9.56 25.24
CA LYS A 270 -0.13 -8.78 25.38
C LYS A 270 0.08 -8.25 26.80
N ILE A 271 -0.99 -7.78 27.43
CA ILE A 271 -0.94 -7.24 28.79
C ILE A 271 -0.62 -8.37 29.78
N ILE A 272 -1.31 -9.51 29.69
CA ILE A 272 -1.07 -10.68 30.56
C ILE A 272 0.38 -11.16 30.40
N ALA A 273 0.88 -11.30 29.17
CA ALA A 273 2.26 -11.72 28.95
C ALA A 273 3.29 -10.76 29.60
N LYS A 274 3.07 -9.44 29.54
CA LYS A 274 3.95 -8.47 30.22
C LYS A 274 3.84 -8.58 31.75
N TRP A 275 2.64 -8.78 32.27
CA TRP A 275 2.40 -8.93 33.70
C TRP A 275 3.01 -10.23 34.25
N GLU A 276 2.88 -11.35 33.54
CA GLU A 276 3.52 -12.63 33.88
C GLU A 276 5.05 -12.51 33.85
N LEU A 277 5.61 -11.86 32.82
CA LEU A 277 7.05 -11.60 32.72
C LEU A 277 7.58 -10.71 33.86
N SER A 278 6.72 -9.87 34.45
CA SER A 278 7.04 -9.09 35.64
C SER A 278 6.91 -9.88 36.95
N GLY A 279 6.77 -11.21 36.89
CA GLY A 279 6.61 -12.03 38.08
C GLY A 279 5.26 -11.87 38.75
N ASN A 280 4.18 -11.85 37.95
CA ASN A 280 2.80 -11.70 38.43
C ASN A 280 2.59 -10.39 39.19
N GLY A 281 3.24 -9.33 38.71
CA GLY A 281 3.16 -8.02 39.32
C GLY A 281 4.02 -7.84 40.58
N PHE A 282 4.76 -8.85 41.02
CA PHE A 282 5.76 -8.70 42.10
C PHE A 282 7.09 -8.11 41.63
N GLY A 283 7.16 -7.64 40.38
CA GLY A 283 8.34 -7.01 39.82
C GLY A 283 9.54 -7.97 39.81
N GLN A 284 9.45 -9.07 39.07
CA GLN A 284 10.63 -9.78 38.58
C GLN A 284 11.44 -8.81 37.73
N ARG A 285 12.33 -8.10 38.42
CA ARG A 285 13.48 -7.40 37.86
C ARG A 285 14.25 -8.42 37.02
N VAL A 286 14.91 -7.97 35.97
CA VAL A 286 15.79 -8.85 35.19
C VAL A 286 16.99 -9.20 36.09
N GLU A 287 17.60 -10.38 35.93
CA GLU A 287 18.76 -10.82 36.74
C GLU A 287 19.95 -9.82 36.70
N GLU A 288 19.95 -8.93 35.70
CA GLU A 288 20.93 -7.87 35.46
C GLU A 288 20.63 -6.54 36.20
N ASP A 289 19.49 -6.41 36.88
CA ASP A 289 19.11 -5.20 37.61
C ASP A 289 19.81 -5.18 39.00
N GLU A 290 20.46 -4.07 39.36
CA GLU A 290 21.24 -3.96 40.62
C GLU A 290 20.39 -4.18 41.88
N ALA A 291 19.06 -4.04 41.77
CA ALA A 291 18.10 -4.27 42.84
C ALA A 291 17.35 -5.62 42.70
N PHE A 292 17.78 -6.51 41.82
CA PHE A 292 17.25 -7.87 41.70
C PHE A 292 17.40 -8.63 43.03
N GLY A 293 16.27 -8.96 43.67
CA GLY A 293 16.24 -9.62 44.99
C GLY A 293 16.10 -8.68 46.20
N HIS A 294 16.01 -7.36 46.01
CA HIS A 294 15.74 -6.39 47.07
C HIS A 294 14.31 -5.84 46.94
N LEU A 295 13.36 -6.41 47.70
CA LEU A 295 12.03 -5.85 47.88
C LEU A 295 12.09 -4.83 49.02
N GLY A 296 11.91 -3.54 48.73
CA GLY A 296 11.69 -2.55 49.77
C GLY A 296 10.37 -2.85 50.50
N GLU A 297 10.34 -2.69 51.83
CA GLU A 297 9.12 -2.89 52.63
C GLU A 297 7.96 -1.97 52.17
N ASP A 298 8.29 -0.83 51.56
CA ASP A 298 7.36 0.14 50.96
C ASP A 298 6.91 -0.22 49.52
N GLU A 299 7.57 -1.18 48.85
CA GLU A 299 7.23 -1.63 47.47
C GLU A 299 6.18 -2.76 47.46
N LEU A 300 5.81 -3.30 48.62
CA LEU A 300 4.68 -4.22 48.79
C LEU A 300 3.36 -3.44 48.79
N GLN A 301 3.04 -2.78 47.68
CA GLN A 301 1.69 -2.25 47.47
C GLN A 301 0.71 -3.43 47.40
N CYS A 302 0.00 -3.66 48.50
CA CYS A 302 -1.15 -4.55 48.54
C CYS A 302 -2.24 -3.94 47.64
N GLY A 303 -2.38 -4.45 46.43
CA GLY A 303 -3.35 -3.93 45.46
C GLY A 303 -3.24 -4.60 44.09
N ASP A 304 -4.26 -4.39 43.25
CA ASP A 304 -4.26 -4.84 41.87
C ASP A 304 -3.37 -3.94 41.01
N ASN A 305 -2.25 -4.49 40.55
CA ASN A 305 -1.26 -3.76 39.75
C ASN A 305 -1.42 -3.98 38.24
N ARG A 306 -2.50 -4.63 37.78
CA ARG A 306 -2.71 -4.89 36.35
C ARG A 306 -2.75 -3.61 35.52
N ALA A 307 -3.22 -2.50 36.12
CA ALA A 307 -3.27 -1.19 35.46
C ALA A 307 -1.90 -0.66 35.04
N ASN A 308 -0.82 -1.05 35.73
CA ASN A 308 0.55 -0.60 35.40
C ASN A 308 1.05 -1.12 34.04
N PHE A 309 0.35 -2.09 33.44
CA PHE A 309 0.72 -2.73 32.18
C PHE A 309 -0.06 -2.21 30.96
N LEU A 310 -0.94 -1.23 31.15
CA LEU A 310 -1.61 -0.53 30.06
C LEU A 310 -0.62 0.35 29.29
N ASP A 311 -0.68 0.30 27.96
CA ASP A 311 0.01 1.24 27.07
C ASP A 311 -0.92 2.39 26.65
N SER A 312 -0.37 3.43 26.01
CA SER A 312 -1.16 4.60 25.59
C SER A 312 -2.24 4.29 24.54
N GLN A 313 -2.27 3.08 23.96
CA GLN A 313 -3.24 2.63 22.96
C GLN A 313 -4.25 1.61 23.51
N THR A 314 -3.97 1.03 24.68
CA THR A 314 -4.83 0.13 25.42
C THR A 314 -5.62 0.93 26.44
N LYS A 315 -6.93 0.75 26.41
CA LYS A 315 -7.83 1.43 27.33
C LYS A 315 -8.19 0.50 28.48
N GLU A 316 -8.72 1.08 29.53
CA GLU A 316 -9.10 0.46 30.78
C GLU A 316 -10.11 -0.71 30.64
N HIS A 317 -10.94 -0.74 29.58
CA HIS A 317 -11.87 -1.86 29.32
C HIS A 317 -11.16 -3.22 29.16
N ILE A 318 -9.85 -3.23 28.84
CA ILE A 318 -9.09 -4.48 28.78
C ILE A 318 -8.84 -5.06 30.18
N LEU A 319 -8.64 -4.20 31.19
CA LEU A 319 -8.54 -4.63 32.58
C LEU A 319 -9.89 -5.19 33.04
N TYR A 320 -10.98 -4.53 32.66
CA TYR A 320 -12.33 -5.00 32.93
C TYR A 320 -12.52 -6.40 32.36
N LEU A 321 -12.27 -6.58 31.05
CA LEU A 321 -12.33 -7.88 30.38
C LEU A 321 -11.50 -8.94 31.10
N TRP A 322 -10.28 -8.61 31.53
CA TRP A 322 -9.43 -9.53 32.29
C TRP A 322 -10.14 -9.98 33.56
N HIS A 323 -10.54 -9.03 34.42
CA HIS A 323 -11.16 -9.31 35.70
C HIS A 323 -12.41 -10.20 35.54
N VAL A 324 -13.34 -9.81 34.67
CA VAL A 324 -14.59 -10.56 34.50
C VAL A 324 -14.39 -11.91 33.81
N SER A 325 -13.41 -12.04 32.92
CA SER A 325 -13.12 -13.34 32.29
C SER A 325 -12.51 -14.33 33.29
N ASP A 326 -11.71 -13.82 34.25
CA ASP A 326 -11.12 -14.62 35.32
C ASP A 326 -12.19 -15.06 36.32
N ASP A 327 -13.03 -14.13 36.77
CA ASP A 327 -14.16 -14.40 37.67
C ASP A 327 -15.17 -15.41 37.09
N GLN A 328 -15.40 -15.38 35.78
CA GLN A 328 -16.30 -16.31 35.08
C GLN A 328 -15.59 -17.59 34.60
N GLU A 329 -14.33 -17.81 34.99
CA GLU A 329 -13.50 -18.95 34.62
C GLU A 329 -13.31 -19.18 33.10
N ILE A 330 -13.57 -18.17 32.27
CA ILE A 330 -13.42 -18.25 30.81
C ILE A 330 -12.11 -17.67 30.29
N LEU A 331 -11.25 -17.12 31.17
CA LEU A 331 -10.00 -16.47 30.78
C LEU A 331 -9.12 -17.37 29.91
N LYS A 332 -9.07 -18.67 30.20
CA LYS A 332 -8.35 -19.67 29.39
C LYS A 332 -8.89 -19.74 27.96
N ASN A 333 -10.21 -19.73 27.78
CA ASN A 333 -10.86 -19.72 26.47
C ASN A 333 -10.62 -18.41 25.74
N VAL A 334 -10.71 -17.26 26.45
CA VAL A 334 -10.37 -15.95 25.90
C VAL A 334 -8.89 -15.90 25.48
N MET A 335 -7.97 -16.52 26.20
CA MET A 335 -6.55 -16.56 25.84
C MET A 335 -6.19 -17.63 24.80
N SER A 336 -7.08 -18.56 24.48
CA SER A 336 -6.75 -19.77 23.69
C SER A 336 -6.24 -19.48 22.26
N VAL A 337 -4.92 -19.42 22.07
CA VAL A 337 -4.33 -19.26 20.73
C VAL A 337 -4.19 -20.63 20.09
N ILE A 338 -4.81 -20.82 18.91
CA ILE A 338 -4.57 -22.03 18.12
C ILE A 338 -3.08 -22.02 17.74
N SER A 339 -2.34 -23.05 18.17
CA SER A 339 -0.93 -23.16 17.87
C SER A 339 -0.70 -23.20 16.36
N GLU A 340 0.42 -22.65 15.90
CA GLU A 340 0.78 -22.65 14.48
C GLU A 340 0.87 -24.08 13.91
N SER A 341 1.19 -25.08 14.75
CA SER A 341 1.19 -26.50 14.38
C SER A 341 -0.20 -27.05 14.08
N CYS A 342 -1.24 -26.46 14.67
CA CYS A 342 -2.65 -26.84 14.46
C CYS A 342 -3.32 -25.97 13.38
N ALA A 343 -2.67 -24.89 12.93
CA ALA A 343 -3.11 -24.20 11.73
C ALA A 343 -3.02 -25.18 10.56
N ALA A 344 -4.09 -25.31 9.78
CA ALA A 344 -4.11 -26.16 8.59
C ALA A 344 -3.04 -25.65 7.61
N SER A 345 -1.82 -26.18 7.74
CA SER A 345 -0.76 -25.94 6.81
C SER A 345 -1.26 -26.51 5.49
N THR A 346 -1.52 -25.63 4.53
CA THR A 346 -1.82 -26.01 3.15
C THR A 346 -0.73 -26.89 2.53
N LEU A 347 0.43 -27.01 3.19
CA LEU A 347 1.52 -27.90 2.83
C LEU A 347 1.37 -29.34 3.37
N ALA A 348 0.58 -29.56 4.43
CA ALA A 348 0.48 -30.83 5.15
C ALA A 348 -0.77 -31.66 4.79
N CYS A 349 -1.69 -31.15 3.97
CA CYS A 349 -2.70 -31.98 3.33
C CYS A 349 -2.00 -32.93 2.35
N SER A 350 -1.60 -34.10 2.85
CA SER A 350 -1.16 -35.24 2.05
C SER A 350 -2.27 -35.56 1.06
N SER A 351 -2.13 -35.05 -0.17
CA SER A 351 -2.98 -35.41 -1.28
C SER A 351 -2.88 -36.92 -1.43
N VAL A 352 -3.97 -37.63 -1.13
CA VAL A 352 -4.19 -39.03 -1.50
C VAL A 352 -3.63 -39.21 -2.91
N ALA A 353 -2.61 -40.05 -3.05
CA ALA A 353 -1.77 -40.12 -4.23
C ALA A 353 -2.61 -40.40 -5.49
N PRO A 354 -2.74 -39.45 -6.43
CA PRO A 354 -3.24 -39.76 -7.75
C PRO A 354 -2.06 -40.27 -8.58
N SER A 355 -2.22 -41.48 -9.09
CA SER A 355 -1.40 -42.13 -10.11
C SER A 355 -0.75 -41.15 -11.10
N ASP A 356 0.57 -41.20 -11.11
CA ASP A 356 1.55 -40.99 -12.19
C ASP A 356 1.51 -39.73 -13.11
N ASN A 357 2.65 -39.02 -13.05
CA ASN A 357 3.28 -38.15 -14.04
C ASN A 357 2.64 -36.79 -14.41
N ALA A 358 1.34 -36.59 -14.25
CA ALA A 358 0.73 -35.27 -14.48
C ALA A 358 0.92 -34.30 -13.28
N SER A 359 0.99 -34.83 -12.05
CA SER A 359 1.02 -34.05 -10.81
C SER A 359 2.36 -33.38 -10.52
N ALA A 360 3.49 -33.97 -10.93
CA ALA A 360 4.83 -33.41 -10.69
C ALA A 360 5.07 -32.08 -11.44
N ARG A 361 4.50 -31.93 -12.65
CA ARG A 361 4.58 -30.67 -13.41
C ARG A 361 3.73 -29.57 -12.77
N LYS A 362 2.57 -29.91 -12.21
CA LYS A 362 1.69 -28.96 -11.50
C LYS A 362 2.33 -28.49 -10.18
N ARG A 363 2.88 -29.40 -9.36
CA ARG A 363 3.60 -29.05 -8.12
C ARG A 363 4.76 -28.07 -8.38
N LYS A 364 5.53 -28.28 -9.44
CA LYS A 364 6.63 -27.36 -9.82
C LYS A 364 6.15 -26.01 -10.35
N ALA A 365 4.93 -25.93 -10.88
CA ALA A 365 4.32 -24.66 -11.27
C ALA A 365 3.80 -23.90 -10.04
N ASP A 366 3.16 -24.60 -9.11
CA ASP A 366 2.62 -24.03 -7.87
C ASP A 366 3.75 -23.53 -6.95
N GLU A 367 4.86 -24.26 -6.83
CA GLU A 367 6.04 -23.83 -6.06
C GLU A 367 6.70 -22.57 -6.67
N ARG A 368 6.72 -22.46 -8.01
CA ARG A 368 7.16 -21.23 -8.70
C ARG A 368 6.18 -20.07 -8.49
N ALA A 369 4.88 -20.34 -8.49
CA ALA A 369 3.86 -19.34 -8.21
C ALA A 369 3.96 -18.83 -6.77
N LEU A 370 4.19 -19.72 -5.80
CA LEU A 370 4.43 -19.37 -4.40
C LEU A 370 5.72 -18.57 -4.22
N GLY A 371 6.81 -18.96 -4.89
CA GLY A 371 8.06 -18.20 -4.89
C GLY A 371 7.89 -16.80 -5.49
N PHE A 372 7.11 -16.68 -6.57
CA PHE A 372 6.78 -15.38 -7.19
C PHE A 372 5.89 -14.53 -6.29
N PHE A 373 4.91 -15.13 -5.61
CA PHE A 373 4.06 -14.47 -4.63
C PHE A 373 4.88 -13.95 -3.43
N ARG A 374 5.74 -14.80 -2.84
CA ARG A 374 6.64 -14.39 -1.75
C ARG A 374 7.57 -13.25 -2.17
N ALA A 375 8.13 -13.30 -3.37
CA ALA A 375 8.96 -12.20 -3.90
C ALA A 375 8.17 -10.89 -4.08
N LYS A 376 6.92 -10.97 -4.55
CA LYS A 376 6.03 -9.81 -4.64
C LYS A 376 5.65 -9.25 -3.28
N MET A 377 5.37 -10.11 -2.31
CA MET A 377 5.00 -9.70 -0.96
C MET A 377 6.18 -9.05 -0.23
N SER A 378 7.38 -9.63 -0.36
CA SER A 378 8.62 -9.00 0.13
C SER A 378 8.83 -7.63 -0.50
N LEU A 379 8.67 -7.49 -1.83
CA LEU A 379 8.76 -6.19 -2.49
C LEU A 379 7.71 -5.19 -1.97
N ALA A 380 6.47 -5.63 -1.77
CA ALA A 380 5.40 -4.80 -1.22
C ALA A 380 5.73 -4.31 0.21
N MET A 381 6.21 -5.20 1.08
CA MET A 381 6.64 -4.86 2.44
C MET A 381 7.80 -3.86 2.44
N HIS A 382 8.79 -4.03 1.56
CA HIS A 382 9.86 -3.04 1.39
C HIS A 382 9.33 -1.68 0.92
N THR A 383 8.39 -1.66 -0.04
CA THR A 383 7.80 -0.39 -0.50
C THR A 383 7.00 0.31 0.61
N MET A 384 6.28 -0.44 1.44
CA MET A 384 5.53 0.11 2.58
C MET A 384 6.47 0.64 3.67
N SER A 385 7.52 -0.10 4.00
CA SER A 385 8.54 0.32 4.95
C SER A 385 9.24 1.61 4.49
N ARG A 386 9.64 1.70 3.22
CA ARG A 386 10.18 2.94 2.64
C ARG A 386 9.20 4.10 2.73
N ALA A 387 7.93 3.89 2.39
CA ALA A 387 6.92 4.93 2.47
C ALA A 387 6.72 5.44 3.92
N ALA A 388 6.80 4.56 4.92
CA ALA A 388 6.74 4.93 6.32
C ALA A 388 7.95 5.78 6.74
N ILE A 389 9.16 5.37 6.38
CA ILE A 389 10.39 6.11 6.69
C ILE A 389 10.39 7.49 6.01
N TRP A 390 9.97 7.57 4.73
CA TRP A 390 9.79 8.86 4.03
C TRP A 390 8.75 9.76 4.68
N LYS A 391 7.69 9.19 5.26
CA LYS A 391 6.69 9.96 6.01
C LYS A 391 7.30 10.54 7.28
N GLU A 392 8.02 9.73 8.04
CA GLU A 392 8.72 10.16 9.26
C GLU A 392 9.76 11.25 8.99
N LEU A 393 10.51 11.14 7.88
CA LEU A 393 11.46 12.17 7.45
C LEU A 393 10.75 13.51 7.21
N ARG A 394 9.63 13.51 6.47
CA ARG A 394 8.86 14.73 6.18
C ARG A 394 8.29 15.36 7.45
N GLU A 395 7.71 14.56 8.34
CA GLU A 395 7.19 15.04 9.64
C GLU A 395 8.30 15.64 10.52
N THR A 396 9.51 15.07 10.47
CA THR A 396 10.67 15.59 11.23
C THR A 396 11.21 16.88 10.61
N GLN A 397 11.27 16.98 9.28
CA GLN A 397 11.64 18.20 8.56
C GLN A 397 10.66 19.35 8.81
N GLU A 398 9.35 19.07 8.89
CA GLU A 398 8.34 20.07 9.23
C GLU A 398 8.54 20.60 10.66
N LYS A 399 8.75 19.72 11.64
CA LYS A 399 9.07 20.09 13.03
C LYS A 399 10.36 20.91 13.13
N LEU A 400 11.35 20.60 12.29
CA LEU A 400 12.60 21.35 12.20
C LEU A 400 12.32 22.78 11.72
N PHE A 401 11.58 22.93 10.63
CA PHE A 401 11.20 24.23 10.09
C PHE A 401 10.38 25.08 11.07
N GLU A 402 9.41 24.46 11.76
CA GLU A 402 8.64 25.14 12.82
C GLU A 402 9.54 25.63 13.96
N SER A 403 10.52 24.83 14.37
CA SER A 403 11.45 25.20 15.44
C SER A 403 12.35 26.35 15.01
N GLN A 404 12.83 26.35 13.76
CA GLN A 404 13.58 27.46 13.16
C GLN A 404 12.75 28.75 13.12
N LEU A 405 11.47 28.67 12.73
CA LEU A 405 10.56 29.82 12.77
C LEU A 405 10.35 30.36 14.19
N LYS A 406 10.28 29.48 15.21
CA LYS A 406 10.15 29.89 16.61
C LYS A 406 11.40 30.61 17.12
N VAL A 407 12.60 30.18 16.73
CA VAL A 407 13.85 30.92 17.02
C VAL A 407 13.77 32.34 16.46
N MET A 408 13.40 32.49 15.18
CA MET A 408 13.34 33.79 14.50
C MET A 408 12.31 34.76 15.11
N LYS A 409 11.22 34.25 15.69
CA LYS A 409 10.16 35.06 16.32
C LYS A 409 10.47 35.44 17.77
N THR A 410 11.34 34.69 18.43
CA THR A 410 11.56 34.80 19.86
C THR A 410 12.61 35.87 20.17
N LYS A 411 12.27 36.82 21.06
CA LYS A 411 13.21 37.86 21.54
C LYS A 411 14.02 37.43 22.77
N SER A 412 13.60 36.37 23.47
CA SER A 412 14.23 35.86 24.68
C SER A 412 15.43 34.98 24.35
N THR A 413 16.60 35.29 24.92
CA THR A 413 17.85 34.53 24.73
C THR A 413 17.72 33.09 25.23
N ASN A 414 17.15 32.88 26.42
CA ASN A 414 17.02 31.54 27.02
C ASN A 414 16.09 30.63 26.20
N LEU A 415 14.99 31.18 25.69
CA LEU A 415 14.04 30.41 24.87
C LEU A 415 14.62 30.11 23.48
N SER A 416 15.43 31.02 22.94
CA SER A 416 16.19 30.80 21.70
C SER A 416 17.18 29.64 21.86
N GLU A 417 17.95 29.58 22.95
CA GLU A 417 18.88 28.48 23.23
C GLU A 417 18.18 27.12 23.30
N LEU A 418 17.00 27.06 23.95
CA LEU A 418 16.20 25.84 24.01
C LEU A 418 15.76 25.36 22.62
N TYR A 419 15.26 26.28 21.77
CA TYR A 419 14.89 25.93 20.40
C TYR A 419 16.09 25.52 19.54
N MET A 420 17.25 26.15 19.74
CA MET A 420 18.49 25.75 19.07
C MET A 420 18.94 24.34 19.47
N GLY A 421 18.79 23.96 20.74
CA GLY A 421 19.01 22.58 21.20
C GLY A 421 18.07 21.59 20.50
N ARG A 422 16.77 21.93 20.41
CA ARG A 422 15.78 21.12 19.69
C ARG A 422 16.08 20.99 18.19
N ILE A 423 16.55 22.07 17.55
CA ILE A 423 16.95 22.07 16.13
C ILE A 423 18.07 21.07 15.90
N ARG A 424 19.14 21.10 16.72
CA ARG A 424 20.27 20.14 16.59
C ARG A 424 19.82 18.69 16.70
N MET A 425 18.91 18.38 17.63
CA MET A 425 18.34 17.03 17.75
C MET A 425 17.53 16.64 16.52
N LEU A 426 16.70 17.54 15.99
CA LEU A 426 15.89 17.26 14.79
C LEU A 426 16.75 17.09 13.54
N GLU A 427 17.84 17.85 13.40
CA GLU A 427 18.83 17.69 12.32
C GLU A 427 19.55 16.35 12.41
N ALA A 428 19.97 15.94 13.60
CA ALA A 428 20.56 14.62 13.84
C ALA A 428 19.58 13.50 13.47
N ASN A 429 18.30 13.62 13.87
CA ASN A 429 17.26 12.66 13.52
C ASN A 429 17.01 12.59 12.00
N CYS A 430 16.93 13.74 11.32
CA CYS A 430 16.78 13.77 9.86
C CYS A 430 17.96 13.06 9.17
N THR A 431 19.17 13.26 9.67
CA THR A 431 20.38 12.62 9.14
C THR A 431 20.33 11.10 9.33
N ALA A 432 19.98 10.63 10.53
CA ALA A 432 19.85 9.19 10.81
C ALA A 432 18.74 8.53 9.96
N ILE A 433 17.60 9.20 9.76
CA ILE A 433 16.52 8.70 8.90
C ILE A 433 16.98 8.63 7.43
N GLN A 434 17.74 9.63 6.97
CA GLN A 434 18.28 9.66 5.62
C GLN A 434 19.30 8.53 5.39
N GLU A 435 20.20 8.27 6.34
CA GLU A 435 21.16 7.16 6.27
C GLU A 435 20.45 5.79 6.21
N CYS A 436 19.32 5.65 6.92
CA CYS A 436 18.49 4.45 6.85
C CYS A 436 17.87 4.27 5.44
N LEU A 437 17.37 5.34 4.82
CA LEU A 437 16.87 5.31 3.44
C LEU A 437 17.97 4.95 2.44
N ASP A 438 19.15 5.54 2.58
CA ASP A 438 20.29 5.29 1.69
C ASP A 438 20.77 3.83 1.80
N THR A 439 20.72 3.24 3.00
CA THR A 439 21.03 1.83 3.24
C THR A 439 20.04 0.92 2.49
N LEU A 440 18.73 1.21 2.56
CA LEU A 440 17.71 0.47 1.82
C LEU A 440 17.87 0.58 0.30
N ASP A 441 18.26 1.75 -0.20
CA ASP A 441 18.57 1.96 -1.62
C ASP A 441 19.80 1.16 -2.09
N CYS A 442 20.82 1.03 -1.24
CA CYS A 442 22.00 0.23 -1.52
C CYS A 442 21.66 -1.28 -1.59
N GLU A 443 20.82 -1.79 -0.68
CA GLU A 443 20.38 -3.20 -0.70
C GLU A 443 19.64 -3.55 -1.99
N ASP A 444 18.80 -2.65 -2.49
CA ASP A 444 18.09 -2.83 -3.76
C ASP A 444 19.05 -2.82 -4.96
N ALA A 445 20.10 -2.00 -4.92
CA ALA A 445 21.12 -1.96 -5.96
C ALA A 445 22.00 -3.22 -6.00
N MET A 446 22.22 -3.88 -4.86
CA MET A 446 23.04 -5.09 -4.75
C MET A 446 22.32 -6.38 -5.21
N LYS A 447 20.99 -6.35 -5.39
CA LYS A 447 20.25 -7.53 -5.86
C LYS A 447 20.79 -7.97 -7.25
N PRO A 448 21.34 -9.19 -7.38
CA PRO A 448 22.03 -9.62 -8.58
C PRO A 448 21.08 -9.55 -9.78
N LYS A 449 21.41 -8.68 -10.75
CA LYS A 449 20.68 -8.58 -12.02
C LYS A 449 20.63 -9.98 -12.63
N LYS A 450 19.44 -10.60 -12.62
CA LYS A 450 19.24 -11.97 -13.14
C LYS A 450 19.87 -12.04 -14.53
N LYS A 451 20.95 -12.82 -14.67
CA LYS A 451 21.65 -13.04 -15.95
C LYS A 451 20.59 -13.45 -16.97
N LYS A 452 20.29 -12.57 -17.92
CA LYS A 452 19.34 -12.79 -19.00
C LYS A 452 19.79 -14.08 -19.69
N LYS A 453 19.06 -15.19 -19.51
CA LYS A 453 19.37 -16.47 -20.16
C LYS A 453 19.44 -16.17 -21.66
N ARG A 454 20.65 -16.19 -22.23
CA ARG A 454 20.88 -16.18 -23.67
C ARG A 454 20.09 -17.37 -24.22
N THR A 455 18.97 -17.10 -24.87
CA THR A 455 18.28 -18.07 -25.69
C THR A 455 19.29 -18.55 -26.73
N LYS A 456 19.67 -19.83 -26.65
CA LYS A 456 20.52 -20.47 -27.67
C LYS A 456 19.75 -20.39 -28.99
N THR A 457 20.18 -19.51 -29.87
CA THR A 457 19.76 -19.50 -31.27
C THR A 457 20.26 -20.80 -31.87
N ALA A 458 19.36 -21.61 -32.43
CA ALA A 458 19.69 -22.86 -33.09
C ALA A 458 20.69 -22.59 -34.23
N VAL A 459 21.81 -23.31 -34.21
CA VAL A 459 22.77 -23.36 -35.32
C VAL A 459 22.11 -24.15 -36.46
N PRO A 460 22.12 -23.67 -37.71
CA PRO A 460 21.58 -24.43 -38.81
C PRO A 460 22.49 -25.62 -39.13
N PHE A 461 21.82 -26.74 -39.40
CA PHE A 461 22.31 -28.02 -39.89
C PHE A 461 23.36 -27.84 -41.00
N GLN A 462 24.56 -28.40 -40.82
CA GLN A 462 25.63 -28.43 -41.81
C GLN A 462 25.62 -29.83 -42.45
N LEU A 463 25.33 -29.88 -43.76
CA LEU A 463 25.39 -31.09 -44.58
C LEU A 463 26.86 -31.41 -44.89
N ASP A 464 27.24 -32.65 -44.59
CA ASP A 464 28.48 -33.28 -45.06
C ASP A 464 28.43 -33.45 -46.59
N ILE A 465 29.46 -32.95 -47.28
CA ILE A 465 29.81 -33.39 -48.63
C ILE A 465 31.31 -33.69 -48.64
N GLU A 466 31.60 -34.91 -49.07
CA GLU A 466 32.88 -35.58 -49.16
C GLU A 466 33.92 -34.89 -50.05
N GLU A 467 35.17 -35.25 -49.76
CA GLU A 467 36.44 -34.93 -50.38
C GLU A 467 36.48 -35.10 -51.91
N ARG A 468 37.23 -34.20 -52.59
CA ARG A 468 38.22 -34.59 -53.62
C ARG A 468 39.16 -33.43 -53.99
N HIS A 469 40.45 -33.72 -53.82
CA HIS A 469 41.69 -33.20 -54.45
C HIS A 469 41.75 -31.82 -55.12
N GLY A 470 42.78 -31.04 -54.72
CA GLY A 470 43.66 -30.34 -55.66
C GLY A 470 44.00 -28.88 -55.34
N GLY A 471 45.30 -28.61 -55.10
CA GLY A 471 46.00 -27.44 -55.66
C GLY A 471 45.76 -26.05 -55.07
N TRP A 472 46.73 -25.61 -54.25
CA TRP A 472 47.28 -24.25 -54.10
C TRP A 472 46.52 -23.06 -54.72
N LEU A 473 46.10 -22.09 -53.89
CA LEU A 473 46.38 -20.67 -54.12
C LEU A 473 46.09 -19.81 -52.87
N PHE A 474 47.09 -19.03 -52.49
CA PHE A 474 47.07 -17.94 -51.52
C PHE A 474 46.02 -16.89 -51.88
N VAL A 475 45.08 -16.58 -50.97
CA VAL A 475 44.43 -15.25 -50.91
C VAL A 475 44.18 -14.86 -49.45
N LEU A 476 44.76 -13.73 -49.06
CA LEU A 476 44.61 -13.05 -47.77
C LEU A 476 43.14 -12.75 -47.42
N ALA A 477 42.69 -13.25 -46.26
CA ALA A 477 41.45 -12.82 -45.62
C ALA A 477 41.73 -11.78 -44.52
N LEU A 478 41.49 -10.50 -44.84
CA LEU A 478 41.36 -9.42 -43.87
C LEU A 478 40.02 -9.53 -43.13
N ARG A 479 40.05 -9.89 -41.84
CA ARG A 479 38.92 -9.62 -40.93
C ARG A 479 39.42 -9.05 -39.60
N LYS A 480 39.35 -7.72 -39.51
CA LYS A 480 39.62 -6.90 -38.33
C LYS A 480 38.68 -7.29 -37.18
N LYS A 481 39.23 -7.77 -36.07
CA LYS A 481 38.59 -7.76 -34.74
C LYS A 481 38.78 -6.37 -34.13
N LYS A 482 37.69 -5.63 -33.89
CA LYS A 482 37.70 -4.45 -33.02
C LYS A 482 37.49 -4.91 -31.58
N ILE A 483 38.58 -4.84 -30.83
CA ILE A 483 38.62 -4.80 -29.36
C ILE A 483 38.08 -3.42 -28.95
N VAL A 484 37.07 -3.40 -28.09
CA VAL A 484 36.59 -2.17 -27.43
C VAL A 484 37.42 -2.01 -26.16
N LEU A 485 38.30 -1.01 -26.17
CA LEU A 485 38.95 -0.50 -24.96
C LEU A 485 37.90 0.17 -24.06
N TRP A 486 37.95 -0.18 -22.77
CA TRP A 486 37.38 0.59 -21.67
C TRP A 486 38.55 1.05 -20.80
N TRP A 487 38.74 2.35 -20.72
CA TRP A 487 39.56 3.13 -19.78
C TRP A 487 38.73 4.40 -19.54
N TRP A 488 38.66 5.07 -18.39
CA TRP A 488 39.22 4.92 -17.05
C TRP A 488 38.61 6.09 -16.25
N GLN A 489 38.13 5.87 -15.01
CA GLN A 489 38.23 6.89 -13.96
C GLN A 489 37.81 6.32 -12.59
N ARG A 490 38.78 5.95 -11.76
CA ARG A 490 38.71 6.18 -10.31
C ARG A 490 40.09 6.02 -9.63
N CYS A 491 40.34 6.99 -8.75
CA CYS A 491 41.15 6.95 -7.52
C CYS A 491 42.68 6.89 -7.63
N GLU A 492 43.30 8.03 -7.28
CA GLU A 492 44.44 8.06 -6.36
C GLU A 492 44.52 9.44 -5.68
N TYR A 493 44.51 9.48 -4.35
CA TYR A 493 45.32 10.42 -3.55
C TYR A 493 45.34 9.97 -2.09
N SER A 494 46.44 9.33 -1.68
CA SER A 494 47.06 9.47 -0.35
C SER A 494 48.24 8.50 -0.25
N ARG A 495 49.46 9.02 -0.38
CA ARG A 495 50.67 8.37 0.13
C ARG A 495 51.47 9.37 0.94
N LYS A 496 51.59 9.07 2.23
CA LYS A 496 52.72 9.47 3.07
C LYS A 496 53.94 8.65 2.65
N SER A 497 55.11 9.28 2.52
CA SER A 497 56.39 8.76 3.02
C SER A 497 57.48 9.82 2.83
N ALA A 498 58.37 9.88 3.82
CA ALA A 498 59.29 10.96 4.13
C ALA A 498 60.71 10.76 3.57
N CYS A 499 61.51 11.81 3.72
CA CYS A 499 62.98 11.89 3.80
C CYS A 499 63.80 11.61 2.54
N CYS A 500 64.52 12.63 2.05
CA CYS A 500 65.94 12.89 2.34
C CYS A 500 66.42 14.17 1.64
N LEU A 501 67.10 15.05 2.41
CA LEU A 501 68.32 15.84 2.11
C LEU A 501 68.68 16.00 0.61
N TRP A 502 68.75 17.19 0.02
CA TRP A 502 69.71 18.30 0.24
C TRP A 502 69.19 19.60 -0.39
#